data_AF-A0A420GBU3-F1
#
_entry.id   AF-A0A420GBU3-F1
#
_cell.length_a   1.000
_cell.length_b   1.000
_cell.length_c   1.000
_cell.angle_alpha   90.00
_cell.angle_beta   90.00
_cell.angle_gamma   90.00
#
_symmetry.space_group_name_H-M   'P 1'
#
loop_
_entity.id
_entity.type
_entity.pdbx_description
1 polymer ?
#
loop_
_entity_poly.entity_id
_entity_poly.type
_entity_poly.pdbx_seq_one_letter_code
_entity_poly.pdbx_strand_id
1 'polypeptide(L)'
;MAIPTTKDELLQAIRTNYSKLVCELSDIPIGQTNLLILQGHAKGTVMSINNLISYLIGWGELVLKWNKKSEDDKEVDFPETGFKWNELGKLAQKFYQDYADLDFTTLCAKLDQTVLTIMELLEQKTNMQLYGVNWYEKWTLGRMIQFNTASPYQNAVGRIRKWKKEKNSKP
;
A
#
# COMPACT_ATOMS: atom_id res chain seq x y z
N MET A 1 9.89 11.58 7.51
CA MET A 1 10.09 12.05 6.12
C MET A 1 9.04 13.09 5.84
N ALA A 2 9.41 14.18 5.16
CA ALA A 2 8.46 15.18 4.71
C ALA A 2 7.44 14.55 3.75
N ILE A 3 6.26 15.15 3.65
CA ILE A 3 5.25 14.73 2.67
C ILE A 3 5.74 15.18 1.28
N PRO A 4 5.84 14.27 0.30
CA PRO A 4 6.20 14.63 -1.07
C PRO A 4 5.26 15.67 -1.69
N THR A 5 5.86 16.71 -2.25
CA THR A 5 5.20 17.83 -2.94
C THR A 5 5.55 17.93 -4.42
N THR A 6 6.47 17.08 -4.90
CA THR A 6 6.86 17.00 -6.31
C THR A 6 6.91 15.55 -6.80
N LYS A 7 6.89 15.37 -8.13
CA LYS A 7 7.04 14.06 -8.79
C LYS A 7 8.29 13.33 -8.30
N ASP A 8 9.43 14.01 -8.27
CA ASP A 8 10.72 13.41 -7.90
C ASP A 8 10.73 13.02 -6.42
N GLU A 9 10.19 13.86 -5.54
CA GLU A 9 10.04 13.51 -4.12
C GLU A 9 9.13 12.29 -3.92
N LEU A 10 8.06 12.17 -4.72
CA LEU A 10 7.14 11.04 -4.64
C LEU A 10 7.79 9.74 -5.11
N LEU A 11 8.44 9.77 -6.28
CA LEU A 11 9.20 8.65 -6.81
C LEU A 11 10.27 8.19 -5.80
N GLN A 12 11.02 9.14 -5.24
CA GLN A 12 12.06 8.84 -4.26
C GLN A 12 11.48 8.25 -2.97
N ALA A 13 10.35 8.78 -2.48
CA ALA A 13 9.69 8.27 -1.29
C ALA A 13 9.18 6.84 -1.48
N ILE A 14 8.58 6.54 -2.64
CA ILE A 14 8.12 5.18 -2.98
C ILE A 14 9.31 4.24 -3.06
N ARG A 15 10.35 4.56 -3.87
CA ARG A 15 11.55 3.72 -4.02
C ARG A 15 12.21 3.43 -2.68
N THR A 16 12.42 4.45 -1.85
CA THR A 16 13.09 4.33 -0.56
C THR A 16 12.30 3.47 0.42
N ASN A 17 10.99 3.71 0.54
CA ASN A 17 10.17 3.00 1.51
C ASN A 17 9.89 1.57 1.06
N TYR A 18 9.72 1.36 -0.25
CA TYR A 18 9.52 0.03 -0.81
C TYR A 18 10.77 -0.83 -0.72
N SER A 19 11.95 -0.30 -1.05
CA SER A 19 13.21 -1.03 -0.88
C SER A 19 13.44 -1.47 0.57
N LYS A 20 13.13 -0.61 1.54
CA LYS A 20 13.16 -0.99 2.97
C LYS A 20 12.15 -2.08 3.28
N LEU A 21 10.94 -2.00 2.74
CA LEU A 21 9.92 -3.04 2.94
C LEU A 21 10.37 -4.40 2.39
N VAL A 22 10.89 -4.45 1.17
CA VAL A 22 11.41 -5.68 0.55
C VAL A 22 12.51 -6.29 1.42
N CYS A 23 13.45 -5.47 1.88
CA CYS A 23 14.50 -5.90 2.81
C CYS A 23 13.94 -6.47 4.13
N GLU A 24 12.89 -5.85 4.68
CA GLU A 24 12.27 -6.40 5.88
C GLU A 24 11.51 -7.72 5.62
N LEU A 25 10.93 -7.89 4.43
CA LEU A 25 10.18 -9.09 4.04
C LEU A 25 11.09 -10.28 3.71
N SER A 26 12.26 -10.05 3.11
CA SER A 26 13.19 -11.11 2.69
C SER A 26 13.70 -11.97 3.85
N ASP A 27 13.75 -11.39 5.05
CA ASP A 27 14.27 -12.06 6.24
C ASP A 27 13.19 -12.83 7.03
N ILE A 28 11.94 -12.89 6.54
CA ILE A 28 10.83 -13.53 7.26
C ILE A 28 10.73 -15.01 6.85
N PRO A 29 10.83 -15.96 7.81
CA PRO A 29 10.61 -17.36 7.50
C PRO A 29 9.17 -17.61 7.03
N ILE A 30 8.99 -18.31 5.90
CA ILE A 30 7.70 -18.56 5.27
C ILE A 30 6.67 -19.14 6.24
N GLY A 31 7.08 -20.09 7.11
CA GLY A 31 6.20 -20.71 8.11
C GLY A 31 5.62 -19.75 9.15
N GLN A 32 6.08 -18.49 9.19
CA GLN A 32 5.61 -17.47 10.12
C GLN A 32 4.69 -16.43 9.46
N THR A 33 4.57 -16.46 8.13
CA THR A 33 3.91 -15.40 7.34
C THR A 33 2.39 -15.39 7.48
N ASN A 34 1.80 -16.55 7.80
CA ASN A 34 0.35 -16.74 8.04
C ASN A 34 -0.07 -16.54 9.50
N LEU A 35 0.88 -16.38 10.43
CA LEU A 35 0.54 -16.25 11.85
C LEU A 35 -0.14 -14.89 12.11
N LEU A 36 -1.28 -14.91 12.82
CA LEU A 36 -2.04 -13.71 13.19
C LEU A 36 -1.44 -12.99 14.41
N ILE A 37 -0.27 -12.38 14.21
CA ILE A 37 0.57 -11.86 15.30
C ILE A 37 0.86 -10.35 15.20
N LEU A 38 0.47 -9.70 14.11
CA LEU A 38 0.49 -8.25 14.01
C LEU A 38 -0.82 -7.67 14.51
N GLN A 39 -0.75 -6.52 15.20
CA GLN A 39 -1.94 -5.70 15.42
C GLN A 39 -2.50 -5.27 14.07
N GLY A 40 -3.79 -5.50 13.86
CA GLY A 40 -4.49 -5.18 12.63
C GLY A 40 -4.70 -3.67 12.42
N HIS A 41 -5.36 -3.32 11.32
CA HIS A 41 -5.68 -1.94 10.98
C HIS A 41 -6.86 -1.37 11.80
N ALA A 42 -7.78 -2.24 12.24
CA ALA A 42 -8.84 -1.88 13.19
C ALA A 42 -8.42 -2.22 14.63
N LYS A 43 -8.80 -1.38 15.60
CA LYS A 43 -8.48 -1.59 17.01
C LYS A 43 -9.03 -2.94 17.49
N GLY A 44 -8.19 -3.73 18.16
CA GLY A 44 -8.57 -5.04 18.69
C GLY A 44 -8.54 -6.18 17.66
N THR A 45 -8.13 -5.92 16.41
CA THR A 45 -7.94 -6.97 15.40
C THR A 45 -6.48 -7.39 15.31
N VAL A 46 -6.25 -8.59 14.79
CA VAL A 46 -4.92 -9.11 14.43
C VAL A 46 -4.86 -9.41 12.94
N MET A 47 -3.66 -9.41 12.38
CA MET A 47 -3.41 -9.75 10.98
C MET A 47 -2.09 -10.51 10.83
N SER A 48 -1.96 -11.23 9.72
CA SER A 48 -0.71 -11.89 9.34
C SER A 48 0.18 -11.00 8.48
N ILE A 49 1.40 -11.46 8.18
CA ILE A 49 2.27 -10.80 7.19
C ILE A 49 1.64 -10.87 5.81
N ASN A 50 1.02 -12.01 5.46
CA ASN A 50 0.30 -12.17 4.19
C ASN A 50 -0.87 -11.18 4.09
N ASN A 51 -1.62 -10.96 5.17
CA ASN A 51 -2.67 -9.95 5.20
C ASN A 51 -2.10 -8.53 5.03
N LEU A 52 -0.96 -8.22 5.67
CA LEU A 52 -0.30 -6.93 5.49
C LEU A 52 0.09 -6.70 4.03
N ILE A 53 0.66 -7.70 3.35
CA ILE A 53 1.01 -7.59 1.93
C ILE A 53 -0.25 -7.45 1.07
N SER A 54 -1.28 -8.26 1.33
CA SER A 54 -2.59 -8.19 0.65
C SER A 54 -3.21 -6.78 0.73
N TYR A 55 -3.10 -6.13 1.89
CA TYR A 55 -3.54 -4.76 2.10
C TYR A 55 -2.76 -3.75 1.24
N LEU A 56 -1.43 -3.90 1.15
CA LEU A 56 -0.59 -3.02 0.34
C LEU A 56 -0.88 -3.18 -1.15
N ILE A 57 -1.08 -4.43 -1.61
CA ILE A 57 -1.49 -4.72 -2.99
C ILE A 57 -2.86 -4.09 -3.26
N GLY A 58 -3.85 -4.32 -2.41
CA GLY A 58 -5.21 -3.80 -2.58
C GLY A 58 -5.24 -2.28 -2.75
N TRP A 59 -4.52 -1.53 -1.92
CA TRP A 59 -4.41 -0.08 -2.07
C TRP A 59 -3.67 0.36 -3.34
N GLY A 60 -2.60 -0.34 -3.72
CA GLY A 60 -1.88 -0.06 -4.97
C GLY A 60 -2.76 -0.28 -6.20
N GLU A 61 -3.50 -1.39 -6.25
CA GLU A 61 -4.43 -1.71 -7.33
C GLU A 61 -5.58 -0.69 -7.41
N LEU A 62 -6.08 -0.20 -6.26
CA LEU A 62 -7.06 0.88 -6.24
C LEU A 62 -6.52 2.18 -6.86
N VAL A 63 -5.28 2.57 -6.54
CA VAL A 63 -4.65 3.74 -7.17
C VAL A 63 -4.61 3.61 -8.69
N LEU A 64 -4.18 2.45 -9.19
CA LEU A 64 -4.12 2.18 -10.63
C LEU A 64 -5.51 2.22 -11.25
N LYS A 65 -6.52 1.63 -10.59
CA LYS A 65 -7.91 1.65 -11.02
C LYS A 65 -8.49 3.06 -11.08
N TRP A 66 -8.29 3.87 -10.04
CA TRP A 66 -8.80 5.24 -10.01
C TRP A 66 -8.17 6.08 -11.12
N ASN A 67 -6.86 5.96 -11.31
CA ASN A 67 -6.16 6.67 -12.38
C ASN A 67 -6.69 6.27 -13.76
N LYS A 68 -6.80 4.97 -14.04
CA LYS A 68 -7.30 4.47 -15.32
C LYS A 68 -8.71 4.96 -15.63
N LYS A 69 -9.62 4.88 -14.65
CA LYS A 69 -10.99 5.40 -14.82
C LYS A 69 -10.99 6.91 -15.07
N SER A 70 -10.15 7.67 -14.35
CA SER A 70 -10.03 9.11 -14.54
C SER A 70 -9.47 9.47 -15.93
N GLU A 71 -8.54 8.69 -16.48
CA GLU A 71 -8.01 8.89 -17.84
C GLU A 71 -9.01 8.50 -18.93
N ASP A 72 -9.90 7.54 -18.63
CA ASP A 72 -11.00 7.12 -19.49
C ASP A 72 -12.24 8.05 -19.40
N ASP A 73 -12.16 9.18 -18.68
CA ASP A 73 -13.30 10.06 -18.36
C ASP A 73 -14.50 9.34 -17.73
N LYS A 74 -14.23 8.28 -16.95
CA LYS A 74 -15.24 7.48 -16.23
C LYS A 74 -15.36 7.90 -14.77
N GLU A 75 -16.56 7.72 -14.22
CA GLU A 75 -16.82 7.95 -12.80
C GLU A 75 -16.00 7.00 -11.90
N VAL A 76 -15.37 7.60 -10.89
CA VAL A 76 -14.52 6.92 -9.92
C VAL A 76 -15.21 6.91 -8.55
N ASP A 77 -15.53 5.72 -8.07
CA ASP A 77 -16.01 5.54 -6.70
C ASP A 77 -14.82 5.53 -5.74
N PHE A 78 -14.82 6.48 -4.79
CA PHE A 78 -13.81 6.56 -3.74
C PHE A 78 -14.37 6.13 -2.37
N PRO A 79 -13.63 5.34 -1.58
CA PRO A 79 -12.37 4.66 -1.95
C PRO A 79 -12.58 3.48 -2.90
N GLU A 80 -13.74 2.84 -2.90
CA GLU A 80 -14.07 1.72 -3.78
C GLU A 80 -15.60 1.62 -3.91
N THR A 81 -16.10 1.08 -5.02
CA THR A 81 -17.52 0.82 -5.26
C THR A 81 -18.11 0.03 -4.10
N GLY A 82 -19.13 0.61 -3.45
CA GLY A 82 -19.80 0.01 -2.30
C GLY A 82 -19.13 0.24 -0.95
N PHE A 83 -18.06 1.06 -0.88
CA PHE A 83 -17.36 1.40 0.36
C PHE A 83 -17.29 2.90 0.58
N LYS A 84 -17.34 3.32 1.85
CA LYS A 84 -17.13 4.71 2.27
C LYS A 84 -15.78 4.90 2.97
N TRP A 85 -15.28 6.14 3.02
CA TRP A 85 -14.03 6.48 3.73
C TRP A 85 -14.05 6.20 5.24
N ASN A 86 -15.23 6.06 5.87
CA ASN A 86 -15.34 5.62 7.26
C ASN A 86 -15.39 4.08 7.41
N GLU A 87 -15.30 3.32 6.32
CA GLU A 87 -15.37 1.86 6.28
C GLU A 87 -14.05 1.21 5.85
N LEU A 88 -12.92 1.92 5.96
CA LEU A 88 -11.60 1.42 5.52
C LEU A 88 -11.19 0.12 6.21
N GLY A 89 -11.67 -0.12 7.43
CA GLY A 89 -11.47 -1.41 8.10
C GLY A 89 -12.13 -2.58 7.35
N LYS A 90 -13.34 -2.39 6.82
CA LYS A 90 -14.03 -3.40 6.01
C LYS A 90 -13.35 -3.58 4.65
N LEU A 91 -12.93 -2.47 4.03
CA LEU A 91 -12.19 -2.53 2.76
C LEU A 91 -10.84 -3.26 2.92
N ALA A 92 -10.14 -3.06 4.04
CA ALA A 92 -8.95 -3.85 4.36
C ALA A 92 -9.24 -5.35 4.48
N GLN A 93 -10.35 -5.73 5.11
CA GLN A 93 -10.77 -7.14 5.20
C GLN A 93 -11.11 -7.72 3.82
N LYS A 94 -11.72 -6.93 2.93
CA LYS A 94 -11.94 -7.32 1.54
C LYS A 94 -10.61 -7.66 0.87
N PHE A 95 -9.58 -6.84 1.01
CA PHE A 95 -8.26 -7.15 0.43
C PHE A 95 -7.67 -8.45 0.98
N TYR A 96 -7.86 -8.74 2.26
CA TYR A 96 -7.39 -10.01 2.82
C TYR A 96 -8.08 -11.21 2.17
N GLN A 97 -9.37 -11.07 1.85
CA GLN A 97 -10.16 -12.11 1.18
C GLN A 97 -9.80 -12.22 -0.31
N ASP A 98 -9.61 -11.09 -1.00
CA ASP A 98 -9.27 -11.04 -2.43
C ASP A 98 -7.97 -11.81 -2.76
N TYR A 99 -7.05 -11.88 -1.80
CA TYR A 99 -5.74 -12.51 -1.95
C TYR A 99 -5.50 -13.69 -0.99
N ALA A 100 -6.56 -14.24 -0.37
CA ALA A 100 -6.44 -15.28 0.66
C ALA A 100 -5.79 -16.57 0.15
N ASP A 101 -5.97 -16.89 -1.14
CA ASP A 101 -5.46 -18.11 -1.77
C ASP A 101 -4.00 -17.99 -2.24
N LEU A 102 -3.38 -16.80 -2.12
CA LEU A 102 -2.00 -16.58 -2.54
C LEU A 102 -1.01 -16.87 -1.42
N ASP A 103 0.06 -17.58 -1.75
CA ASP A 103 1.16 -17.78 -0.82
C ASP A 103 2.04 -16.53 -0.68
N PHE A 104 2.94 -16.55 0.32
CA PHE A 104 3.82 -15.42 0.62
C PHE A 104 4.68 -14.99 -0.57
N THR A 105 5.25 -15.94 -1.31
CA THR A 105 6.10 -15.67 -2.47
C THR A 105 5.31 -14.98 -3.58
N THR A 106 4.11 -15.49 -3.86
CA THR A 106 3.21 -14.97 -4.89
C THR A 106 2.69 -13.58 -4.50
N LEU A 107 2.39 -13.37 -3.22
CA LEU A 107 2.02 -12.06 -2.68
C LEU A 107 3.15 -11.04 -2.85
N CYS A 108 4.39 -11.40 -2.50
CA CYS A 108 5.55 -10.52 -2.69
C CYS A 108 5.76 -10.17 -4.17
N ALA A 109 5.73 -11.16 -5.07
CA ALA A 109 5.87 -10.92 -6.50
C ALA A 109 4.74 -10.04 -7.07
N LYS A 110 3.50 -10.23 -6.59
CA LYS A 110 2.38 -9.39 -6.98
C LYS A 110 2.55 -7.95 -6.48
N LEU A 111 3.02 -7.77 -5.25
CA LEU A 111 3.32 -6.44 -4.72
C LEU A 111 4.42 -5.74 -5.51
N ASP A 112 5.49 -6.45 -5.89
CA ASP A 112 6.56 -5.93 -6.76
C ASP A 112 5.99 -5.41 -8.08
N GLN A 113 5.13 -6.22 -8.72
CA GLN A 113 4.48 -5.84 -9.97
C GLN A 113 3.56 -4.62 -9.81
N THR A 114 2.74 -4.58 -8.76
CA THR A 114 1.86 -3.44 -8.48
C THR A 114 2.68 -2.16 -8.28
N VAL A 115 3.80 -2.24 -7.55
CA VAL A 115 4.68 -1.08 -7.32
C VAL A 115 5.36 -0.64 -8.62
N LEU A 116 5.86 -1.57 -9.43
CA LEU A 116 6.45 -1.26 -10.74
C LEU A 116 5.46 -0.50 -11.64
N THR A 117 4.22 -1.00 -11.74
CA THR A 117 3.19 -0.34 -12.56
C THR A 117 2.83 1.05 -12.03
N ILE A 118 2.84 1.28 -10.71
CA ILE A 118 2.66 2.63 -10.15
C ILE A 118 3.85 3.54 -10.48
N MET A 119 5.08 3.01 -10.45
CA MET A 119 6.26 3.78 -10.82
C MET A 119 6.21 4.18 -12.30
N GLU A 120 5.86 3.28 -13.20
CA GLU A 120 5.65 3.56 -14.62
C GLU A 120 4.57 4.62 -14.85
N LEU A 121 3.44 4.53 -14.12
CA LEU A 121 2.39 5.53 -14.13
C LEU A 121 2.92 6.93 -13.76
N LEU A 122 3.73 7.02 -12.70
CA LEU A 122 4.32 8.28 -12.27
C LEU A 122 5.31 8.83 -13.29
N GLU A 123 6.10 7.97 -13.93
CA GLU A 123 7.05 8.39 -14.97
C GLU A 123 6.33 9.02 -16.17
N GLN A 124 5.13 8.53 -16.52
CA GLN A 124 4.31 9.07 -17.61
C GLN A 124 3.60 10.39 -17.27
N LYS A 125 3.58 10.81 -16.00
CA LYS A 125 2.93 12.06 -15.57
C LYS A 125 3.92 13.19 -15.35
N THR A 126 3.44 14.41 -15.56
CA THR A 126 4.16 15.64 -15.24
C THR A 126 3.92 16.07 -13.80
N ASN A 127 4.79 16.94 -13.27
CA ASN A 127 4.59 17.53 -11.95
C ASN A 127 3.27 18.31 -11.86
N MET A 128 2.87 18.98 -12.94
CA MET A 128 1.60 19.71 -13.01
C MET A 128 0.39 18.77 -12.90
N GLN A 129 0.40 17.62 -13.56
CA GLN A 129 -0.67 16.63 -13.44
C GLN A 129 -0.74 16.00 -12.03
N LEU A 130 0.41 15.82 -11.37
CA LEU A 130 0.47 15.21 -10.05
C LEU A 130 0.18 16.19 -8.90
N TYR A 131 0.59 17.45 -9.03
CA TYR A 131 0.61 18.41 -7.92
C TYR A 131 0.08 19.80 -8.27
N GLY A 132 -0.26 20.07 -9.53
CA GLY A 132 -0.72 21.38 -9.98
C GLY A 132 -2.21 21.67 -9.74
N VAL A 133 -3.03 20.62 -9.58
CA VAL A 133 -4.48 20.75 -9.38
C VAL A 133 -4.99 19.78 -8.32
N ASN A 134 -6.12 20.14 -7.71
CA ASN A 134 -6.90 19.21 -6.92
C ASN A 134 -7.51 18.18 -7.86
N TRP A 135 -7.27 16.91 -7.57
CA TRP A 135 -7.73 15.78 -8.38
C TRP A 135 -8.91 15.05 -7.71
N TYR A 136 -8.88 14.90 -6.39
CA TYR A 136 -9.99 14.39 -5.60
C TYR A 136 -10.28 15.33 -4.42
N GLU A 137 -11.42 16.02 -4.46
CA GLU A 137 -11.81 17.07 -3.51
C GLU A 137 -10.71 18.14 -3.34
N LYS A 138 -9.92 18.06 -2.27
CA LYS A 138 -8.80 18.96 -1.96
C LYS A 138 -7.42 18.33 -2.18
N TRP A 139 -7.38 17.07 -2.60
CA TRP A 139 -6.15 16.30 -2.72
C TRP A 139 -5.68 16.26 -4.15
N THR A 140 -4.39 16.53 -4.36
CA THR A 140 -3.73 16.31 -5.65
C THR A 140 -3.57 14.82 -5.92
N LEU A 141 -3.40 14.43 -7.19
CA LEU A 141 -3.20 13.03 -7.56
C LEU A 141 -1.95 12.44 -6.89
N GLY A 142 -0.84 13.19 -6.88
CA GLY A 142 0.39 12.79 -6.20
C GLY A 142 0.18 12.53 -4.72
N ARG A 143 -0.67 13.33 -4.05
CA ARG A 143 -1.03 13.10 -2.65
C ARG A 143 -1.89 11.85 -2.45
N MET A 144 -2.84 11.58 -3.35
CA MET A 144 -3.63 10.35 -3.33
C MET A 144 -2.77 9.11 -3.55
N ILE A 145 -1.82 9.15 -4.49
CA ILE A 145 -0.85 8.05 -4.71
C ILE A 145 -0.01 7.85 -3.46
N GLN A 146 0.51 8.93 -2.88
CA GLN A 146 1.36 8.91 -1.68
C GLN A 146 0.65 8.28 -0.47
N PHE A 147 -0.63 8.59 -0.25
CA PHE A 147 -1.44 8.00 0.83
C PHE A 147 -1.60 6.48 0.73
N ASN A 148 -1.52 5.94 -0.48
CA ASN A 148 -1.81 4.53 -0.78
C ASN A 148 -0.55 3.74 -1.17
N THR A 149 0.62 4.37 -1.15
CA THR A 149 1.92 3.74 -1.47
C THR A 149 2.99 4.04 -0.43
N ALA A 150 3.75 5.14 -0.59
CA ALA A 150 4.90 5.47 0.24
C ALA A 150 4.57 5.51 1.74
N SER A 151 3.40 6.06 2.14
CA SER A 151 2.94 6.08 3.53
C SER A 151 2.69 4.66 4.08
N PRO A 152 1.83 3.83 3.44
CA PRO A 152 1.63 2.44 3.84
C PRO A 152 2.91 1.60 3.88
N TYR A 153 3.84 1.76 2.92
CA TYR A 153 5.11 1.01 2.94
C TYR A 153 5.95 1.36 4.16
N GLN A 154 6.06 2.65 4.49
CA GLN A 154 6.76 3.09 5.70
C GLN A 154 6.10 2.54 6.98
N ASN A 155 4.76 2.53 7.03
CA ASN A 155 4.02 1.97 8.16
C ASN A 155 4.25 0.46 8.30
N ALA A 156 4.21 -0.27 7.19
CA ALA A 156 4.47 -1.71 7.13
C ALA A 156 5.87 -2.07 7.65
N VAL A 157 6.90 -1.34 7.22
CA VAL A 157 8.27 -1.47 7.74
C VAL A 157 8.29 -1.33 9.27
N GLY A 158 7.62 -0.30 9.81
CA GLY A 158 7.54 -0.09 11.26
C GLY A 158 6.86 -1.24 12.00
N ARG A 159 5.77 -1.78 11.43
CA ARG A 159 5.05 -2.94 12.00
C ARG A 159 5.91 -4.20 12.00
N ILE A 160 6.58 -4.50 10.89
CA ILE A 160 7.43 -5.70 10.75
C ILE A 160 8.63 -5.61 11.70
N ARG A 161 9.31 -4.45 11.78
CA ARG A 161 10.44 -4.25 12.70
C ARG A 161 10.03 -4.40 14.16
N LYS A 162 8.90 -3.82 14.54
CA LYS A 162 8.34 -3.97 15.90
C LYS A 162 8.10 -5.45 16.21
N TRP A 163 7.47 -6.16 15.29
CA TRP A 163 7.21 -7.59 15.43
C TRP A 163 8.49 -8.42 15.55
N LYS A 164 9.48 -8.21 14.67
CA LYS A 164 10.80 -8.89 14.74
C LYS A 164 11.45 -8.68 16.11
N LYS A 165 11.44 -7.45 16.63
CA LYS A 165 12.00 -7.12 17.95
C LYS A 165 11.28 -7.85 19.09
N GLU A 166 9.95 -7.83 19.10
CA GLU A 166 9.14 -8.51 20.11
C GLU A 166 9.38 -10.03 20.10
N LYS A 167 9.69 -10.60 18.94
CA LYS A 167 10.00 -12.03 18.81
C LYS A 167 11.39 -12.39 19.34
N ASN A 168 12.40 -11.56 19.07
CA ASN A 168 13.76 -11.75 19.57
C ASN A 168 13.93 -11.43 21.06
N SER A 169 12.94 -10.76 21.67
CA SER A 169 12.96 -10.38 23.09
C SER A 169 12.24 -11.38 24.00
N LYS A 170 11.66 -12.46 23.45
CA LYS A 170 11.06 -13.53 24.24
C LYS A 170 12.15 -14.56 24.57
N PRO A 171 12.44 -14.80 25.87
CA PRO A 171 13.43 -15.80 26.31
C PRO A 171 13.00 -17.23 25.96
#